data_AF-W0VC45-F1
#
_entry.id   AF-W0VC45-F1
#
_cell.length_a   1.000
_cell.length_b   1.000
_cell.length_c   1.000
_cell.angle_alpha   90.00
_cell.angle_beta   90.00
_cell.angle_gamma   90.00
#
_symmetry.space_group_name_H-M   'P 1'
#
loop_
_entity.id
_entity.type
_entity.pdbx_description
1 polymer ?
#
loop_
_entity_poly.entity_id
_entity_poly.type
_entity_poly.pdbx_seq_one_letter_code
_entity_poly.pdbx_strand_id
1 'polypeptide(L)'
;MIPKKWRAGLKAEIEWSYDTEQNDPNPPLPSQKIIIDIPEYRKPGRIQVHFYDNHRIKLVVSDCSITHPFYPMSEKDKFPWISYDKEEEIKAMKRDGRKNQC
;
A
#
# COMPACT_ATOMS: atom_id res chain seq x y z
N MET A 1 6.16 3.53 -13.07
CA MET A 1 7.49 3.55 -12.41
C MET A 1 7.56 4.77 -11.51
N ILE A 2 7.95 4.63 -10.24
CA ILE A 2 8.09 5.77 -9.32
C ILE A 2 9.51 6.36 -9.37
N PRO A 3 9.70 7.65 -9.03
CA PRO A 3 11.02 8.27 -8.97
C PRO A 3 11.98 7.50 -8.05
N LYS A 4 13.26 7.40 -8.42
CA LYS A 4 14.28 6.75 -7.56
C LYS A 4 14.50 7.47 -6.24
N LYS A 5 14.35 8.80 -6.24
CA LYS A 5 14.46 9.65 -5.06
C LYS A 5 13.11 10.33 -4.83
N TRP A 6 12.56 10.17 -3.65
CA TRP A 6 11.36 10.91 -3.25
C TRP A 6 11.66 12.41 -3.08
N ARG A 7 10.66 13.24 -3.33
CA ARG A 7 10.68 14.69 -3.06
C ARG A 7 9.29 15.15 -2.63
N ALA A 8 9.24 16.16 -1.78
CA ALA A 8 7.98 16.78 -1.36
C ALA A 8 7.18 17.28 -2.58
N GLY A 9 5.85 17.18 -2.51
CA GLY A 9 4.94 17.56 -3.58
C GLY A 9 4.73 16.49 -4.66
N LEU A 10 5.33 15.30 -4.51
CA LEU A 10 5.01 14.17 -5.38
C LEU A 10 3.58 13.67 -5.08
N LYS A 11 2.73 13.68 -6.10
CA LYS A 11 1.31 13.29 -6.00
C LYS A 11 1.00 12.12 -6.92
N ALA A 12 0.03 11.30 -6.52
CA ALA A 12 -0.57 10.27 -7.34
C ALA A 12 -2.03 10.60 -7.58
N GLU A 13 -2.46 10.45 -8.83
CA GLU A 13 -3.87 10.45 -9.21
C GLU A 13 -4.33 8.99 -9.24
N ILE A 14 -5.39 8.69 -8.48
CA ILE A 14 -5.95 7.35 -8.34
C ILE A 14 -7.38 7.41 -8.85
N GLU A 15 -7.68 6.58 -9.84
CA GLU A 15 -9.02 6.38 -10.38
C GLU A 15 -9.43 4.92 -10.17
N TRP A 16 -10.66 4.70 -9.72
CA TRP A 16 -11.23 3.37 -9.55
C TRP A 16 -12.71 3.34 -9.89
N SER A 17 -13.18 2.19 -10.34
CA SER A 17 -14.59 1.91 -10.58
C SER A 17 -14.97 0.64 -9.84
N TYR A 18 -16.24 0.52 -9.47
CA TYR A 18 -16.78 -0.72 -8.95
C TYR A 18 -17.15 -1.60 -10.13
N ASP A 19 -16.73 -2.86 -10.07
CA ASP A 19 -17.21 -3.85 -11.02
C ASP A 19 -18.68 -4.14 -10.74
N THR A 20 -19.47 -4.30 -11.80
CA THR A 20 -20.89 -4.66 -11.71
C THR A 20 -21.09 -6.00 -12.38
N GLU A 21 -21.92 -6.86 -11.80
CA GLU A 21 -22.29 -8.11 -12.46
C GLU A 21 -22.89 -7.82 -13.84
N GLN A 22 -22.63 -8.69 -14.83
CA GLN A 22 -23.04 -8.49 -16.23
C GLN A 22 -24.55 -8.32 -16.46
N ASN A 23 -25.39 -8.46 -15.43
CA ASN A 23 -26.83 -8.25 -15.48
C ASN A 23 -27.37 -7.50 -14.25
N ASP A 24 -26.55 -6.68 -13.58
CA ASP A 24 -27.04 -5.86 -12.48
C ASP A 24 -28.12 -4.89 -13.03
N PRO A 25 -29.35 -4.89 -12.47
CA PRO A 25 -30.40 -3.97 -12.89
C PRO A 25 -30.08 -2.51 -12.54
N ASN A 26 -29.10 -2.27 -11.66
CA ASN A 26 -28.66 -0.92 -11.28
C ASN A 26 -27.56 -0.44 -12.24
N PRO A 27 -27.57 0.85 -12.61
CA PRO A 27 -26.47 1.42 -13.39
C PRO A 27 -25.15 1.35 -12.59
N PRO A 28 -24.00 1.16 -13.26
CA PRO A 28 -22.71 1.13 -12.60
C PRO A 28 -22.47 2.43 -11.85
N LEU A 29 -21.89 2.30 -10.65
CA LEU A 29 -21.48 3.47 -9.87
C LEU A 29 -20.48 4.31 -10.68
N PRO A 30 -20.55 5.64 -10.62
CA PRO A 30 -19.60 6.50 -11.33
C PRO A 30 -18.18 6.21 -10.85
N SER A 31 -17.21 6.29 -11.77
CA SER A 31 -15.81 6.18 -11.40
C SER A 31 -15.45 7.25 -10.38
N GLN A 32 -14.61 6.87 -9.43
CA GLN A 32 -14.14 7.71 -8.36
C GLN A 32 -12.71 8.11 -8.64
N LYS A 33 -12.35 9.33 -8.25
CA LYS A 33 -11.04 9.90 -8.51
C LYS A 33 -10.54 10.71 -7.32
N ILE A 34 -9.27 10.51 -6.95
CA ILE A 34 -8.62 11.29 -5.90
C ILE A 34 -7.16 11.59 -6.25
N ILE A 35 -6.69 12.75 -5.80
CA ILE A 35 -5.27 13.11 -5.83
C ILE A 35 -4.74 13.06 -4.40
N ILE A 36 -3.74 12.22 -4.16
CA ILE A 36 -3.11 12.06 -2.84
C ILE A 36 -1.60 12.26 -2.93
N ASP A 37 -1.00 12.77 -1.85
CA ASP A 37 0.45 12.84 -1.73
C ASP A 37 1.06 11.44 -1.62
N ILE A 38 2.14 11.21 -2.37
CA ILE A 38 2.92 9.98 -2.25
C ILE A 38 3.73 10.09 -0.95
N PRO A 39 3.56 9.16 0.01
CA PRO A 39 4.32 9.20 1.25
C PRO A 39 5.81 9.09 0.98
N GLU A 40 6.62 9.65 1.88
CA GLU A 40 8.07 9.57 1.78
C GLU A 40 8.53 8.11 1.72
N TYR A 41 9.41 7.80 0.77
CA TYR A 41 10.07 6.51 0.67
C TYR A 41 11.58 6.68 0.53
N ARG A 42 12.32 5.86 1.26
CA ARG A 42 13.80 5.84 1.21
C ARG A 42 14.33 5.04 0.03
N LYS A 43 13.61 3.99 -0.34
CA LYS A 43 13.89 3.15 -1.51
C LYS A 43 12.63 3.12 -2.38
N PRO A 44 12.76 3.24 -3.70
CA PRO A 44 11.62 3.02 -4.57
C PRO A 44 11.20 1.55 -4.44
N GLY A 45 9.91 1.33 -4.15
CA GLY A 45 9.30 0.01 -4.22
C GLY A 45 8.04 0.02 -5.08
N ARG A 46 7.17 -0.97 -4.89
CA ARG A 46 5.86 -1.02 -5.54
C ARG A 46 4.91 0.01 -4.93
N ILE A 47 4.09 0.62 -5.78
CA ILE A 47 2.89 1.36 -5.33
C ILE A 47 1.83 0.32 -4.96
N GLN A 48 1.28 0.45 -3.77
CA GLN A 48 0.19 -0.37 -3.28
C GLN A 48 -0.94 0.56 -2.83
N VAL A 49 -2.13 0.37 -3.40
CA VAL A 49 -3.32 1.17 -3.12
C VAL A 49 -4.28 0.32 -2.30
N HIS A 50 -4.66 0.82 -1.13
CA HIS A 50 -5.63 0.18 -0.25
C HIS A 50 -6.94 0.97 -0.28
N PHE A 51 -8.02 0.28 -0.59
CA PHE A 51 -9.37 0.83 -0.60
C PHE A 51 -10.10 0.40 0.68
N TYR A 52 -10.71 1.35 1.35
CA TYR A 52 -11.51 1.15 2.55
C TYR A 52 -12.92 1.70 2.34
N ASP A 53 -13.82 1.37 3.26
CA ASP A 53 -15.17 1.92 3.31
C ASP A 53 -15.17 3.46 3.30
N ASN A 54 -16.28 4.04 2.84
CA ASN A 54 -16.47 5.49 2.71
C ASN A 54 -15.41 6.17 1.83
N HIS A 55 -14.99 5.50 0.74
CA HIS A 55 -14.04 6.01 -0.25
C HIS A 55 -12.68 6.43 0.33
N ARG A 56 -12.32 5.89 1.50
CA ARG A 56 -11.01 6.15 2.11
C ARG A 56 -9.96 5.33 1.38
N ILE A 57 -8.88 5.99 0.98
CA ILE A 57 -7.74 5.36 0.30
C ILE A 57 -6.47 5.58 1.10
N LYS A 58 -5.62 4.56 1.13
CA LYS A 58 -4.24 4.68 1.62
C LYS A 58 -3.26 4.23 0.57
N LEU A 59 -2.33 5.11 0.24
CA LEU A 59 -1.23 4.82 -0.68
C LEU A 59 0.01 4.41 0.11
N VAL A 60 0.63 3.31 -0.29
CA VAL A 60 1.89 2.83 0.28
C VAL A 60 2.91 2.61 -0.83
N VAL A 61 4.15 2.99 -0.57
CA VAL A 61 5.30 2.62 -1.41
C VAL A 61 6.17 1.65 -0.64
N SER A 62 6.17 0.38 -1.05
CA SER A 62 6.96 -0.68 -0.41
C SER A 62 7.09 -1.91 -1.30
N ASP A 63 8.23 -2.59 -1.21
CA ASP A 63 8.42 -3.93 -1.79
C ASP A 63 7.95 -5.05 -0.85
N CYS A 64 7.55 -4.70 0.36
CA CYS A 64 6.99 -5.65 1.32
C CYS A 64 5.58 -6.10 0.94
N SER A 65 5.25 -7.35 1.26
CA SER A 65 3.86 -7.81 1.34
C SER A 65 3.16 -7.19 2.55
N ILE A 66 1.82 -7.12 2.50
CA ILE A 66 1.02 -6.53 3.58
C ILE A 66 1.17 -7.23 4.94
N THR A 67 1.51 -8.53 4.95
CA THR A 67 1.78 -9.30 6.17
C THR A 67 3.21 -9.12 6.70
N HIS A 68 4.08 -8.42 5.98
CA HIS A 68 5.45 -8.22 6.44
C HIS A 68 5.50 -7.29 7.67
N PRO A 69 6.26 -7.60 8.72
CA PRO A 69 6.30 -6.82 9.97
C PRO A 69 6.88 -5.41 9.80
N PHE A 70 7.56 -5.16 8.68
CA PHE A 70 8.07 -3.83 8.29
C PHE A 70 7.26 -3.16 7.19
N TYR A 71 6.08 -3.68 6.85
CA TYR A 71 5.16 -3.00 5.94
C TYR A 71 4.80 -1.62 6.53
N PRO A 72 4.91 -0.51 5.77
CA PRO A 72 4.85 0.85 6.33
C PRO A 72 3.40 1.30 6.56
N MET A 73 2.68 0.55 7.39
CA MET A 73 1.29 0.78 7.75
C MET A 73 1.04 0.26 9.18
N SER A 74 0.19 0.95 9.95
CA SER A 74 -0.20 0.52 11.29
C SER A 74 -1.08 -0.73 11.25
N GLU A 75 -1.04 -1.57 12.29
CA GLU A 75 -1.88 -2.78 12.42
C GLU A 75 -3.38 -2.51 12.17
N LYS A 76 -3.93 -1.42 12.69
CA LYS A 76 -5.33 -1.03 12.48
C LYS A 76 -5.69 -0.87 11.00
N ASP A 77 -4.80 -0.26 10.23
CA ASP A 77 -5.04 0.01 8.80
C ASP A 77 -4.75 -1.23 7.95
N LYS A 78 -3.96 -2.19 8.45
CA LYS A 78 -3.72 -3.46 7.76
C LYS A 78 -4.79 -4.51 8.03
N PHE A 79 -5.70 -4.32 9.00
CA PHE A 79 -6.74 -5.32 9.28
C PHE A 79 -7.52 -5.69 8.01
N PRO A 80 -7.79 -6.99 7.73
CA PRO A 80 -7.62 -8.17 8.59
C PRO A 80 -6.24 -8.84 8.52
N TRP A 81 -5.26 -8.25 7.83
CA TRP A 81 -3.95 -8.84 7.64
C TRP A 81 -3.12 -8.77 8.93
N ILE A 82 -2.68 -9.93 9.40
CA ILE A 82 -1.85 -10.07 10.59
C ILE A 82 -0.39 -10.20 10.14
N SER A 83 0.50 -9.41 10.75
CA SER A 83 1.92 -9.56 10.50
C SER A 83 2.51 -10.78 11.20
N TYR A 84 3.46 -11.43 10.54
CA TYR A 84 4.26 -12.46 11.18
C TYR A 84 5.27 -11.85 12.16
N ASP A 85 5.94 -12.70 12.95
CA ASP A 85 6.76 -12.27 14.08
C ASP A 85 7.92 -11.36 13.66
N LYS A 86 7.93 -10.16 14.24
CA LYS A 86 8.92 -9.11 13.93
C LYS A 86 10.29 -9.43 14.51
N GLU A 87 10.36 -10.07 15.67
CA GLU A 87 11.64 -10.40 16.32
C GLU A 87 12.36 -11.52 15.57
N GLU A 88 11.61 -12.51 15.11
CA GLU A 88 12.12 -13.58 14.25
C GLU A 88 12.68 -13.02 12.95
N GLU A 89 11.97 -12.09 12.30
CA GLU A 89 12.47 -11.41 11.11
C GLU A 89 13.77 -10.65 11.40
N ILE A 90 13.81 -9.90 12.51
CA ILE A 90 15.04 -9.18 12.92
C ILE A 90 16.20 -10.16 13.15
N LYS A 91 15.96 -11.32 13.77
CA LYS A 91 16.97 -12.36 13.98
C LYS A 91 17.45 -12.96 12.65
N ALA A 92 16.53 -13.26 11.74
CA ALA A 92 16.84 -13.78 10.40
C ALA A 92 17.66 -12.75 9.59
N MET A 93 17.24 -11.49 9.59
CA MET A 93 17.96 -10.38 8.95
C MET A 93 19.39 -10.24 9.49
N LYS A 94 19.58 -10.34 10.81
CA LYS A 94 20.90 -10.31 11.44
C LYS A 94 21.79 -11.47 11.00
N ARG A 95 21.24 -12.70 10.97
CA ARG A 95 21.96 -13.91 10.52
C ARG A 95 22.40 -13.80 9.06
N ASP A 96 21.51 -13.28 8.21
CA ASP A 96 21.72 -13.21 6.77
C ASP A 96 22.47 -11.94 6.33
N GLY A 97 22.84 -11.07 7.28
CA GLY A 97 23.51 -9.78 7.00
C GLY A 97 22.62 -8.75 6.27
N ARG A 98 21.30 -8.98 6.20
CA ARG A 98 20.34 -8.08 5.55
C ARG A 98 20.00 -6.92 6.49
N LYS A 99 19.92 -5.71 5.93
CA LYS A 99 19.46 -4.52 6.67
C LYS A 99 18.15 -4.03 6.06
N ASN A 100 17.07 -4.10 6.86
CA ASN A 100 15.74 -3.54 6.61
C ASN A 100 15.27 -3.71 5.16
N GLN A 101 15.11 -4.96 4.74
CA GLN A 101 14.75 -5.25 3.36
C GLN A 101 13.60 -6.22 3.28
N CYS A 102 12.48 -5.66 2.85
CA CYS A 102 12.06 -5.96 1.49
C CYS A 102 12.98 -5.13 0.56
#